data_AF-A0A8H4ESJ0-F1
#
_entry.id   AF-A0A8H4ESJ0-F1
#
_cell.length_a   1.000
_cell.length_b   1.000
_cell.length_c   1.000
_cell.angle_alpha   90.00
_cell.angle_beta   90.00
_cell.angle_gamma   90.00
#
_symmetry.space_group_name_H-M   'P 1'
#
loop_
_entity.id
_entity.type
_entity.pdbx_description
1 polymer ?
#
loop_
_entity_poly.entity_id
_entity_poly.type
_entity_poly.pdbx_seq_one_letter_code
_entity_poly.pdbx_strand_id
1 'polypeptide(L)'
;MPIGAGFSYGSRLVNTTEQCASDIYEFLQKFFTKFPKYATLDLYLFSESYGGHYVPIMAKLIVQNNNLIKTEKMKDKIPINLKSCGIGGPWVNPLITMKSYVNYIENNTYNKSLISPQLIEEMRNKWIPCQQNIIECYRTNTTHDCTIANSTCWDVYVQIFNQSSGVDEYDIRAPNGMGTPFADYANFLDDPSVRRSIGVKTNEIKTNYVENNVDIYNRFAASGDIMHSTVSQVEFLLDNDIPILFFVGDADFICNWIGSNEMIESLKWRCQQEFNNAKFQDWKVDGLKVGEIRKVKNLWYAKFFRSSHFVPHDQPRNAFVLFKMWTENLN
;
A
#
# COMPACT_ATOMS: atom_id res chain seq x y z
N MET A 1 -2.04 12.08 -4.58
CA MET A 1 -3.31 12.65 -4.07
C MET A 1 -3.44 12.19 -2.62
N PRO A 2 -4.05 12.96 -1.70
CA PRO A 2 -5.03 14.04 -1.89
C PRO A 2 -4.42 15.43 -2.18
N ILE A 3 -5.23 16.48 -2.12
CA ILE A 3 -4.81 17.89 -2.17
C ILE A 3 -3.72 18.15 -1.11
N GLY A 4 -2.67 18.88 -1.51
CA GLY A 4 -1.47 19.15 -0.73
C GLY A 4 -0.31 18.18 -1.01
N ALA A 5 -0.56 17.06 -1.69
CA ALA A 5 0.49 16.12 -2.09
C ALA A 5 1.12 16.55 -3.42
N GLY A 6 2.45 16.74 -3.43
CA GLY A 6 3.20 17.20 -4.59
C GLY A 6 2.63 18.50 -5.17
N PHE A 7 2.17 18.47 -6.42
CA PHE A 7 1.56 19.63 -7.09
C PHE A 7 0.04 19.70 -7.01
N SER A 8 -0.62 18.85 -6.22
CA SER A 8 -2.07 18.91 -6.04
C SER A 8 -2.43 20.04 -5.07
N TYR A 9 -3.30 20.98 -5.45
CA TYR A 9 -3.68 22.12 -4.63
C TYR A 9 -5.20 22.36 -4.63
N GLY A 10 -5.69 23.10 -3.63
CA GLY A 10 -7.10 23.40 -3.43
C GLY A 10 -7.44 23.63 -1.96
N SER A 11 -8.70 23.91 -1.66
CA SER A 11 -9.18 24.20 -0.30
C SER A 11 -9.83 23.01 0.42
N ARG A 12 -10.17 21.94 -0.31
CA ARG A 12 -10.81 20.75 0.27
C ARG A 12 -9.75 19.92 1.00
N LEU A 13 -9.93 19.80 2.31
CA LEU A 13 -9.12 18.93 3.16
C LEU A 13 -9.73 17.53 3.18
N VAL A 14 -8.85 16.55 3.04
CA VAL A 14 -9.16 15.12 3.10
C VAL A 14 -8.43 14.53 4.31
N ASN A 15 -9.16 13.76 5.11
CA ASN A 15 -8.67 13.17 6.35
C ASN A 15 -8.77 11.64 6.38
N THR A 16 -9.52 11.03 5.45
CA THR A 16 -9.70 9.57 5.38
C THR A 16 -9.46 9.06 3.98
N THR A 17 -9.21 7.77 3.88
CA THR A 17 -9.01 7.12 2.59
C THR A 17 -10.26 7.13 1.72
N GLU A 18 -11.48 7.02 2.28
CA GLU A 18 -12.73 7.06 1.52
C GLU A 18 -12.99 8.44 0.89
N GLN A 19 -12.67 9.51 1.63
CA GLN A 19 -12.73 10.87 1.10
C GLN A 19 -11.72 11.03 -0.06
N CYS A 20 -10.51 10.50 0.09
CA CYS A 20 -9.51 10.50 -0.96
C CYS A 20 -9.98 9.72 -2.20
N ALA A 21 -10.56 8.53 -2.00
CA ALA A 21 -11.08 7.70 -3.08
C ALA A 21 -12.22 8.40 -3.84
N SER A 22 -13.11 9.10 -3.13
CA SER A 22 -14.17 9.91 -3.75
C SER A 22 -13.61 11.01 -4.63
N ASP A 23 -12.59 11.73 -4.16
CA ASP A 23 -11.95 12.80 -4.91
C ASP A 23 -11.17 12.27 -6.13
N ILE A 24 -10.50 11.11 -6.01
CA ILE A 24 -9.83 10.42 -7.14
C ILE A 24 -10.87 9.94 -8.16
N TYR A 25 -12.02 9.41 -7.72
CA TYR A 25 -13.08 8.98 -8.62
C TYR A 25 -13.62 10.16 -9.45
N GLU A 26 -13.90 11.30 -8.81
CA GLU A 26 -14.33 12.51 -9.51
C GLU A 26 -13.25 13.06 -10.46
N PHE A 27 -11.96 12.95 -10.09
CA PHE A 27 -10.86 13.24 -11.00
C PHE A 27 -10.90 12.34 -12.23
N LEU A 28 -11.05 11.02 -12.07
CA LEU A 28 -11.11 10.07 -13.18
C LEU A 28 -12.32 10.35 -14.10
N GLN A 29 -13.49 10.67 -13.52
CA GLN A 29 -14.66 11.07 -14.30
C GLN A 29 -14.37 12.31 -15.16
N LYS A 30 -13.75 13.35 -14.58
CA LYS A 30 -13.34 14.55 -15.33
C LYS A 30 -12.26 14.25 -16.37
N PHE A 31 -11.29 13.41 -16.02
CA PHE A 31 -10.21 13.00 -16.92
C PHE A 31 -10.77 12.26 -18.13
N PHE A 32 -11.66 11.29 -17.94
CA PHE A 32 -12.28 10.55 -19.03
C PHE A 32 -13.25 11.39 -19.85
N THR A 33 -13.95 12.35 -19.24
CA THR A 33 -14.74 13.34 -20.01
C THR A 33 -13.84 14.21 -20.90
N LYS A 34 -12.67 14.63 -20.37
CA LYS A 34 -11.73 15.49 -21.12
C LYS A 34 -10.94 14.70 -22.17
N PHE A 35 -10.64 13.43 -21.89
CA PHE A 35 -9.83 12.55 -22.73
C PHE A 35 -10.54 11.21 -22.97
N PRO A 36 -11.66 11.21 -23.72
CA PRO A 36 -12.53 10.04 -23.87
C PRO A 36 -11.84 8.83 -24.47
N LYS A 37 -10.79 9.02 -25.28
CA LYS A 37 -9.99 7.92 -25.84
C LYS A 37 -9.35 7.00 -24.78
N TYR A 38 -9.16 7.48 -23.55
CA TYR A 38 -8.62 6.66 -22.46
C TYR A 38 -9.70 5.94 -21.65
N ALA A 39 -10.96 6.37 -21.75
CA ALA A 39 -12.08 5.76 -21.03
C ALA A 39 -12.38 4.33 -21.53
N THR A 40 -12.00 4.02 -22.77
CA THR A 40 -12.17 2.70 -23.38
C THR A 40 -11.02 1.74 -23.07
N LEU A 41 -9.93 2.23 -22.47
CA LEU A 41 -8.78 1.39 -22.15
C LEU A 41 -9.00 0.64 -20.83
N ASP A 42 -8.26 -0.44 -20.70
CA ASP A 42 -8.13 -1.18 -19.46
C ASP A 42 -7.43 -0.31 -18.40
N LEU A 43 -8.07 -0.14 -17.25
CA LEU A 43 -7.51 0.57 -16.10
C LEU A 43 -6.93 -0.41 -15.09
N TYR A 44 -5.71 -0.14 -14.67
CA TYR A 44 -5.00 -0.90 -13.65
C TYR A 44 -4.66 0.05 -12.48
N LEU A 45 -5.00 -0.33 -11.25
CA LEU A 45 -4.67 0.46 -10.06
C LEU A 45 -3.47 -0.14 -9.34
N PHE A 46 -2.34 0.55 -9.38
CA PHE A 46 -1.11 0.14 -8.72
C PHE A 46 -0.69 1.16 -7.67
N SER A 47 -0.24 0.69 -6.51
CA SER A 47 0.33 1.52 -5.45
C SER A 47 1.24 0.68 -4.55
N GLU A 48 1.84 1.31 -3.55
CA GLU A 48 2.69 0.67 -2.55
C GLU A 48 2.41 1.21 -1.15
N SER A 49 2.83 0.51 -0.10
CA SER A 49 2.73 0.97 1.29
C SER A 49 1.27 1.19 1.73
N TYR A 50 0.93 2.41 2.14
CA TYR A 50 -0.44 2.90 2.37
C TYR A 50 -1.36 2.78 1.15
N GLY A 51 -0.80 2.49 -0.03
CA GLY A 51 -1.52 1.95 -1.18
C GLY A 51 -2.41 0.76 -0.85
N GLY A 52 -2.09 -0.01 0.20
CA GLY A 52 -2.95 -1.05 0.77
C GLY A 52 -4.28 -0.54 1.33
N HIS A 53 -4.38 0.74 1.70
CA HIS A 53 -5.65 1.40 1.99
C HIS A 53 -6.28 1.98 0.73
N TYR A 54 -5.49 2.76 -0.03
CA TYR A 54 -6.00 3.50 -1.19
C TYR A 54 -6.59 2.59 -2.27
N VAL A 55 -5.86 1.55 -2.68
CA VAL A 55 -6.23 0.72 -3.83
C VAL A 55 -7.51 -0.06 -3.57
N PRO A 56 -7.67 -0.82 -2.46
CA PRO A 56 -8.89 -1.59 -2.24
C PRO A 56 -10.13 -0.71 -2.10
N ILE A 57 -10.04 0.42 -1.39
CA ILE A 57 -11.16 1.35 -1.21
C ILE A 57 -11.55 2.00 -2.54
N MET A 58 -10.57 2.47 -3.31
CA MET A 58 -10.82 3.08 -4.62
C MET A 58 -11.41 2.08 -5.62
N ALA A 59 -10.83 0.88 -5.71
CA ALA A 59 -11.29 -0.16 -6.61
C ALA A 59 -12.74 -0.58 -6.28
N LYS A 60 -13.06 -0.76 -5.00
CA LYS A 60 -14.44 -1.06 -4.56
C LYS A 60 -15.41 0.05 -4.97
N LEU A 61 -15.04 1.32 -4.78
CA LEU A 61 -15.86 2.46 -5.20
C LEU A 61 -16.14 2.44 -6.71
N ILE A 62 -15.12 2.14 -7.53
CA ILE A 62 -15.28 2.00 -8.99
C ILE A 62 -16.28 0.89 -9.33
N VAL A 63 -16.12 -0.31 -8.75
CA VAL A 63 -17.02 -1.45 -9.00
C VAL A 63 -18.47 -1.11 -8.61
N GLN A 64 -18.67 -0.51 -7.44
CA GLN A 64 -19.99 -0.10 -6.97
C GLN A 64 -20.63 0.95 -7.89
N ASN A 65 -19.88 1.99 -8.29
CA ASN A 65 -20.40 3.03 -9.17
C ASN A 65 -20.68 2.49 -10.59
N ASN A 66 -19.84 1.59 -11.11
CA ASN A 66 -20.12 0.90 -12.37
C ASN A 66 -21.44 0.12 -12.33
N ASN A 67 -21.76 -0.54 -11.20
CA ASN A 67 -23.04 -1.23 -11.03
C ASN A 67 -24.22 -0.25 -10.96
N LEU A 68 -24.03 0.92 -10.35
CA LEU A 68 -25.04 1.99 -10.35
C LEU A 68 -25.25 2.59 -11.75
N ILE A 69 -24.20 2.72 -12.55
CA ILE A 69 -24.30 3.16 -13.96
C ILE A 69 -25.06 2.12 -14.79
N LYS A 70 -24.71 0.84 -14.66
CA LYS A 70 -25.42 -0.27 -15.34
C LYS A 70 -26.90 -0.34 -15.00
N THR A 71 -27.27 -0.02 -13.76
CA THR A 71 -28.67 0.01 -13.29
C THR A 71 -29.33 1.38 -13.47
N GLU A 72 -28.74 2.26 -14.29
CA GLU A 72 -29.29 3.55 -14.67
C GLU A 72 -29.49 4.55 -13.50
N LYS A 73 -28.86 4.30 -12.35
CA LYS A 73 -28.90 5.18 -11.16
C LYS A 73 -27.85 6.31 -11.20
N MET A 74 -26.88 6.22 -12.10
CA MET A 74 -25.84 7.24 -12.32
C MET A 74 -25.59 7.45 -13.83
N LYS A 75 -26.62 7.83 -14.60
CA LYS A 75 -26.55 7.91 -16.07
C LYS A 75 -25.50 8.90 -16.60
N ASP A 76 -25.14 9.88 -15.80
CA ASP A 76 -24.23 10.98 -16.21
C ASP A 76 -22.75 10.64 -15.99
N LYS A 77 -22.45 9.44 -15.47
CA LYS A 77 -21.09 8.99 -15.15
C LYS A 77 -20.59 8.01 -16.20
N ILE A 78 -19.29 8.09 -16.47
CA ILE A 78 -18.57 7.24 -17.42
C ILE A 78 -18.18 5.94 -16.70
N PRO A 79 -18.57 4.74 -17.18
CA PRO A 79 -18.08 3.48 -16.65
C PRO A 79 -16.55 3.41 -16.74
N ILE A 80 -15.90 2.97 -15.66
CA ILE A 80 -14.45 2.82 -15.61
C ILE A 80 -14.11 1.34 -15.77
N ASN A 81 -13.39 0.98 -16.82
CA ASN A 81 -13.00 -0.41 -17.11
C ASN A 81 -11.82 -0.87 -16.22
N LEU A 82 -12.06 -1.00 -14.92
CA LEU A 82 -11.09 -1.52 -13.96
C LEU A 82 -10.82 -3.00 -14.26
N LYS A 83 -9.58 -3.32 -14.64
CA LYS A 83 -9.15 -4.69 -14.94
C LYS A 83 -8.52 -5.39 -13.77
N SER A 84 -7.66 -4.73 -13.02
CA SER A 84 -7.02 -5.36 -11.86
C SER A 84 -6.36 -4.33 -10.95
N CYS A 85 -5.88 -4.82 -9.81
CA CYS A 85 -5.12 -4.05 -8.84
C CYS A 85 -3.74 -4.65 -8.58
N GLY A 86 -2.79 -3.82 -8.13
CA GLY A 86 -1.47 -4.23 -7.67
C GLY A 86 -1.01 -3.43 -6.46
N ILE A 87 -0.48 -4.11 -5.44
CA ILE A 87 -0.10 -3.47 -4.17
C ILE A 87 1.27 -4.00 -3.71
N GLY A 88 2.28 -3.12 -3.71
CA GLY A 88 3.63 -3.37 -3.21
C GLY A 88 3.73 -3.08 -1.71
N GLY A 89 4.39 -3.92 -0.91
CA GLY A 89 4.56 -3.71 0.54
C GLY A 89 3.24 -3.33 1.22
N PRO A 90 2.21 -4.20 1.21
CA PRO A 90 0.83 -3.78 1.45
C PRO A 90 0.53 -3.51 2.93
N TRP A 91 0.20 -2.26 3.28
CA TRP A 91 -0.45 -1.92 4.55
C TRP A 91 -1.97 -2.11 4.42
N VAL A 92 -2.49 -3.31 4.73
CA VAL A 92 -3.92 -3.68 4.54
C VAL A 92 -4.59 -4.08 5.85
N ASN A 93 -3.90 -4.86 6.68
CA ASN A 93 -4.42 -5.35 7.95
C ASN A 93 -3.43 -5.01 9.07
N PRO A 94 -3.57 -3.83 9.72
CA PRO A 94 -2.69 -3.40 10.80
C PRO A 94 -2.52 -4.45 11.91
N LEU A 95 -3.58 -5.17 12.28
CA LEU A 95 -3.50 -6.21 13.31
C LEU A 95 -2.52 -7.33 12.92
N ILE A 96 -2.61 -7.85 11.70
CA ILE A 96 -1.73 -8.93 11.25
C ILE A 96 -0.31 -8.40 11.02
N THR A 97 -0.17 -7.24 10.35
CA THR A 97 1.15 -6.67 10.08
C THR A 97 1.90 -6.36 11.37
N MET A 98 1.26 -5.73 12.36
CA MET A 98 1.94 -5.41 13.63
C MET A 98 2.33 -6.65 14.43
N LYS A 99 1.47 -7.69 14.44
CA LYS A 99 1.81 -8.97 15.06
C LYS A 99 3.07 -9.59 14.45
N SER A 100 3.23 -9.43 13.13
CA SER A 100 4.34 -10.01 12.39
C SER A 100 5.70 -9.38 12.67
N TYR A 101 5.77 -8.17 13.23
CA TYR A 101 7.04 -7.47 13.40
C TYR A 101 8.04 -8.21 14.28
N VAL A 102 7.61 -8.77 15.42
CA VAL A 102 8.50 -9.60 16.26
C VAL A 102 8.95 -10.85 15.50
N ASN A 103 8.04 -11.50 14.78
CA ASN A 103 8.36 -12.68 13.97
C ASN A 103 9.38 -12.34 12.88
N TYR A 104 9.23 -11.19 12.22
CA TYR A 104 10.19 -10.72 11.22
C TYR A 104 11.55 -10.36 11.83
N ILE A 105 11.58 -9.70 12.99
CA ILE A 105 12.84 -9.39 13.68
C ILE A 105 13.66 -10.66 13.92
N GLU A 106 13.01 -11.73 14.36
CA GLU A 106 13.66 -13.02 14.65
C GLU A 106 13.98 -13.84 13.41
N ASN A 107 13.10 -13.79 12.40
CA ASN A 107 13.13 -14.70 11.24
C ASN A 107 13.30 -13.98 9.91
N ASN A 108 13.92 -12.80 9.90
CA ASN A 108 14.19 -12.05 8.68
C ASN A 108 15.08 -12.87 7.73
N THR A 109 14.93 -12.62 6.42
CA THR A 109 15.61 -13.40 5.36
C THR A 109 17.15 -13.31 5.42
N TYR A 110 17.69 -12.36 6.19
CA TYR A 110 19.12 -12.08 6.28
C TYR A 110 19.76 -12.61 7.57
N ASN A 111 18.97 -13.26 8.46
CA ASN A 111 19.42 -13.73 9.78
C ASN A 111 20.14 -12.63 10.59
N LYS A 112 19.75 -11.36 10.40
CA LYS A 112 20.33 -10.25 11.16
C LYS A 112 19.70 -10.22 12.54
N SER A 113 20.54 -10.12 13.57
CA SER A 113 20.07 -9.71 14.89
C SER A 113 19.82 -8.21 14.84
N LEU A 114 18.54 -7.82 14.77
CA LEU A 114 18.15 -6.42 14.62
C LEU A 114 18.11 -5.72 15.98
N ILE A 115 17.50 -6.32 17.00
CA ILE A 115 17.40 -5.75 18.35
C ILE A 115 17.74 -6.80 19.42
N SER A 116 17.95 -6.36 20.66
CA SER A 116 18.33 -7.24 21.77
C SER A 116 17.17 -8.17 22.18
N PRO A 117 17.46 -9.37 22.73
CA PRO A 117 16.43 -10.28 23.24
C PRO A 117 15.50 -9.63 24.28
N GLN A 118 16.03 -8.72 25.10
CA GLN A 118 15.25 -8.00 26.11
C GLN A 118 14.19 -7.09 25.46
N LEU A 119 14.54 -6.38 24.39
CA LEU A 119 13.59 -5.54 23.65
C LEU A 119 12.55 -6.40 22.91
N ILE A 120 12.94 -7.57 22.40
CA ILE A 120 11.99 -8.53 21.80
C ILE A 120 10.96 -8.98 22.85
N GLU A 121 11.41 -9.33 24.05
CA GLU A 121 10.51 -9.70 25.15
C GLU A 121 9.59 -8.54 25.56
N GLU A 122 10.10 -7.31 25.60
CA GLU A 122 9.29 -6.12 25.83
C GLU A 122 8.18 -5.96 24.78
N MET A 123 8.53 -6.06 23.49
CA MET A 123 7.54 -5.98 22.40
C MET A 123 6.46 -7.05 22.54
N ARG A 124 6.82 -8.29 22.89
CA ARG A 124 5.86 -9.39 23.14
C ARG A 124 4.93 -9.09 24.32
N ASN A 125 5.47 -8.58 25.43
CA ASN A 125 4.68 -8.24 26.61
C ASN A 125 3.69 -7.09 26.35
N LYS A 126 4.00 -6.21 25.40
CA LYS A 126 3.14 -5.10 24.96
C LYS A 126 2.14 -5.49 23.87
N TRP A 127 2.19 -6.72 23.34
CA TRP A 127 1.27 -7.16 22.28
C TRP A 127 -0.19 -7.17 22.72
N ILE A 128 -0.51 -7.69 23.92
CA ILE A 128 -1.91 -7.84 24.35
C ILE A 128 -2.66 -6.49 24.36
N PRO A 129 -2.14 -5.41 24.99
CA PRO A 129 -2.79 -4.10 24.92
C PRO A 129 -2.93 -3.56 23.49
N CYS A 130 -1.88 -3.67 22.68
CA CYS A 130 -1.93 -3.25 21.28
C CYS A 130 -3.03 -3.98 20.51
N GLN A 131 -3.05 -5.32 20.57
CA GLN A 131 -4.06 -6.17 19.94
C GLN A 131 -5.47 -5.79 20.35
N GLN A 132 -5.72 -5.60 21.65
CA GLN A 132 -7.03 -5.24 22.18
C GLN A 132 -7.51 -3.89 21.62
N ASN A 133 -6.64 -2.88 21.56
CA ASN A 133 -6.99 -1.57 21.03
C ASN A 133 -7.28 -1.63 19.52
N ILE A 134 -6.55 -2.44 18.75
CA ILE A 134 -6.87 -2.63 17.32
C ILE A 134 -8.22 -3.33 17.13
N ILE A 135 -8.49 -4.37 17.92
CA ILE A 135 -9.78 -5.07 17.87
C ILE A 135 -10.92 -4.12 18.24
N GLU A 136 -10.72 -3.28 19.24
CA GLU A 136 -11.71 -2.28 19.65
C GLU A 136 -11.94 -1.23 18.55
N CYS A 137 -10.88 -0.71 17.94
CA CYS A 137 -10.95 0.14 16.75
C CYS A 137 -11.78 -0.51 15.63
N TYR A 138 -11.55 -1.79 15.31
CA TYR A 138 -12.36 -2.50 14.31
C TYR A 138 -13.82 -2.65 14.71
N ARG A 139 -14.09 -2.85 16.01
CA ARG A 139 -15.45 -3.05 16.54
C ARG A 139 -16.26 -1.76 16.52
N THR A 140 -15.67 -0.65 16.92
CA THR A 140 -16.37 0.63 17.09
C THR A 140 -16.27 1.53 15.88
N ASN A 141 -15.19 1.39 15.10
CA ASN A 141 -14.85 2.25 13.96
C ASN A 141 -14.85 3.74 14.32
N THR A 142 -14.53 4.07 15.58
CA THR A 142 -14.44 5.46 16.04
C THR A 142 -13.02 5.98 15.92
N THR A 143 -12.89 7.27 15.57
CA THR A 143 -11.59 7.96 15.57
C THR A 143 -10.86 7.86 16.92
N HIS A 144 -11.60 7.90 18.04
CA HIS A 144 -10.99 7.81 19.38
C HIS A 144 -10.28 6.47 19.60
N ASP A 145 -10.98 5.35 19.36
CA ASP A 145 -10.41 4.02 19.62
C ASP A 145 -9.29 3.69 18.64
N CYS A 146 -9.43 4.10 17.37
CA CYS A 146 -8.40 3.89 16.35
C CYS A 146 -7.14 4.74 16.55
N THR A 147 -7.26 5.95 17.08
CA THR A 147 -6.08 6.76 17.45
C THR A 147 -5.36 6.21 18.67
N ILE A 148 -6.09 5.67 19.66
CA ILE A 148 -5.50 4.93 20.80
C ILE A 148 -4.77 3.67 20.32
N ALA A 149 -5.38 2.93 19.39
CA ALA A 149 -4.72 1.76 18.78
C ALA A 149 -3.41 2.16 18.09
N ASN A 150 -3.42 3.27 17.34
CA ASN A 150 -2.24 3.75 16.64
C ASN A 150 -1.11 4.10 17.62
N SER A 151 -1.38 4.93 18.62
CA SER A 151 -0.35 5.35 19.59
C SER A 151 0.20 4.17 20.39
N THR A 152 -0.68 3.31 20.89
CA THR A 152 -0.28 2.15 21.71
C THR A 152 0.62 1.18 20.95
N CYS A 153 0.32 0.95 19.67
CA CYS A 153 1.05 -0.02 18.87
C CYS A 153 2.29 0.56 18.19
N TRP A 154 2.18 1.77 17.62
CA TRP A 154 3.25 2.37 16.84
C TRP A 154 4.50 2.64 17.68
N ASP A 155 4.32 3.17 18.89
CA ASP A 155 5.41 3.46 19.82
C ASP A 155 6.17 2.17 20.21
N VAL A 156 5.45 1.06 20.38
CA VAL A 156 6.06 -0.21 20.77
C VAL A 156 6.80 -0.87 19.62
N TYR A 157 6.20 -0.89 18.43
CA TYR A 157 6.71 -1.74 17.37
C TYR A 157 7.61 -1.04 16.37
N VAL A 158 7.24 0.19 15.99
CA VAL A 158 7.97 0.95 14.98
C VAL A 158 9.04 1.81 15.65
N GLN A 159 8.72 2.52 16.74
CA GLN A 159 9.71 3.37 17.39
C GLN A 159 10.82 2.59 18.10
N ILE A 160 10.50 1.50 18.83
CA ILE A 160 11.55 0.65 19.44
C ILE A 160 12.52 0.15 18.37
N PHE A 161 11.98 -0.32 17.22
CA PHE A 161 12.80 -0.76 16.10
C PHE A 161 13.70 0.37 15.58
N ASN A 162 13.12 1.51 15.22
CA ASN A 162 13.87 2.64 14.66
C ASN A 162 14.94 3.21 15.61
N GLN A 163 14.71 3.15 16.92
CA GLN A 163 15.66 3.63 17.91
C GLN A 163 16.78 2.63 18.23
N SER A 164 16.53 1.33 18.05
CA SER A 164 17.41 0.28 18.59
C SER A 164 18.06 -0.60 17.53
N SER A 165 17.52 -0.65 16.31
CA SER A 165 17.94 -1.62 15.30
C SER A 165 19.24 -1.25 14.57
N GLY A 166 19.55 0.05 14.53
CA GLY A 166 20.65 0.61 13.75
C GLY A 166 20.45 0.52 12.23
N VAL A 167 19.30 0.03 11.77
CA VAL A 167 18.95 -0.14 10.35
C VAL A 167 17.65 0.57 10.01
N ASP A 168 17.35 0.72 8.73
CA ASP A 168 16.16 1.40 8.25
C ASP A 168 14.92 0.49 8.23
N GLU A 169 13.73 1.03 8.51
CA GLU A 169 12.45 0.30 8.47
C GLU A 169 12.02 -0.10 7.06
N TYR A 170 12.46 0.63 6.03
CA TYR A 170 12.20 0.31 4.63
C TYR A 170 13.22 -0.68 4.07
N ASP A 171 14.43 -0.74 4.62
CA ASP A 171 15.47 -1.69 4.25
C ASP A 171 16.37 -2.06 5.43
N ILE A 172 16.19 -3.25 5.98
CA ILE A 172 17.00 -3.73 7.12
C ILE A 172 18.49 -3.97 6.76
N ARG A 173 18.88 -3.84 5.50
CA ARG A 173 20.26 -3.93 5.03
C ARG A 173 20.95 -2.56 5.06
N ALA A 174 20.19 -1.47 5.04
CA ALA A 174 20.68 -0.10 5.07
C ALA A 174 20.81 0.42 6.52
N PRO A 175 21.75 1.33 6.81
CA PRO A 175 21.74 2.09 8.07
C PRO A 175 20.45 2.88 8.25
N ASN A 176 20.06 3.13 9.49
CA ASN A 176 18.86 3.92 9.81
C ASN A 176 18.87 5.29 9.10
N GLY A 177 17.77 5.64 8.42
CA GLY A 177 17.59 6.87 7.65
C GLY A 177 18.14 6.82 6.22
N MET A 178 18.62 5.66 5.75
CA MET A 178 19.21 5.47 4.43
C MET A 178 18.47 4.43 3.57
N GLY A 179 17.30 3.95 4.00
CA GLY A 179 16.51 2.95 3.27
C GLY A 179 15.58 3.55 2.20
N THR A 180 15.38 4.87 2.20
CA THR A 180 14.59 5.57 1.18
C THR A 180 15.49 5.99 0.00
N PRO A 181 15.05 5.82 -1.26
CA PRO A 181 15.77 6.31 -2.43
C PRO A 181 16.07 7.82 -2.35
N PHE A 182 17.19 8.25 -2.92
CA PHE A 182 17.56 9.67 -2.95
C PHE A 182 16.51 10.51 -3.69
N ALA A 183 16.00 11.54 -3.00
CA ALA A 183 14.99 12.46 -3.53
C ALA A 183 15.57 13.59 -4.41
N ASP A 184 16.67 13.35 -5.12
CA ASP A 184 17.33 14.36 -5.99
C ASP A 184 16.39 14.91 -7.06
N TYR A 185 15.38 14.12 -7.44
CA TYR A 185 14.34 14.51 -8.36
C TYR A 185 13.49 15.68 -7.84
N ALA A 186 13.40 15.91 -6.53
CA ALA A 186 12.66 17.04 -5.98
C ALA A 186 13.26 18.39 -6.41
N ASN A 187 14.60 18.49 -6.45
CA ASN A 187 15.30 19.67 -6.95
C ASN A 187 15.01 19.90 -8.45
N PHE A 188 14.96 18.82 -9.24
CA PHE A 188 14.56 18.89 -10.64
C PHE A 188 13.12 19.38 -10.80
N LEU A 189 12.19 18.87 -9.97
CA LEU A 189 10.79 19.29 -9.97
C LEU A 189 10.61 20.75 -9.51
N ASP A 190 11.54 21.29 -8.74
CA ASP A 190 11.54 22.68 -8.31
C ASP A 190 12.17 23.66 -9.29
N ASP A 191 12.88 23.18 -10.31
CA ASP A 191 13.42 24.03 -11.35
C ASP A 191 12.30 24.86 -12.04
N PRO A 192 12.43 26.20 -12.12
CA PRO A 192 11.38 27.05 -12.68
C PRO A 192 11.02 26.71 -14.13
N SER A 193 11.96 26.22 -14.94
CA SER A 193 11.71 25.79 -16.31
C SER A 193 10.90 24.49 -16.34
N VAL A 194 11.21 23.54 -15.44
CA VAL A 194 10.47 22.29 -15.29
C VAL A 194 9.05 22.58 -14.80
N ARG A 195 8.87 23.37 -13.74
CA ARG A 195 7.55 23.77 -13.23
C ARG A 195 6.68 24.43 -14.31
N ARG A 196 7.26 25.31 -15.14
CA ARG A 196 6.56 25.90 -16.29
C ARG A 196 6.18 24.86 -17.34
N SER A 197 7.09 23.94 -17.68
CA SER A 197 6.84 22.93 -18.72
C SER A 197 5.73 21.94 -18.37
N ILE A 198 5.57 21.57 -17.09
CA ILE A 198 4.51 20.66 -16.63
C ILE A 198 3.24 21.40 -16.18
N GLY A 199 3.20 22.73 -16.34
CA GLY A 199 2.02 23.55 -16.09
C GLY A 199 1.69 23.78 -14.61
N VAL A 200 2.69 23.74 -13.71
CA VAL A 200 2.50 24.07 -12.30
C VAL A 200 1.94 25.49 -12.17
N LYS A 201 0.83 25.63 -11.44
CA LYS A 201 0.21 26.93 -11.16
C LYS A 201 1.00 27.64 -10.07
N THR A 202 2.09 28.32 -10.44
CA THR A 202 3.01 28.98 -9.51
C THR A 202 2.37 30.07 -8.65
N ASN A 203 1.22 30.63 -9.06
CA ASN A 203 0.46 31.58 -8.24
C ASN A 203 -0.24 30.90 -7.05
N GLU A 204 -0.58 29.62 -7.19
CA GLU A 204 -1.26 28.80 -6.19
C GLU A 204 -0.26 27.98 -5.37
N ILE A 205 0.75 27.41 -6.05
CA ILE A 205 1.79 26.56 -5.45
C ILE A 205 3.08 27.37 -5.33
N LYS A 206 3.21 28.06 -4.19
CA LYS A 206 4.35 28.93 -3.89
C LYS A 206 5.51 28.21 -3.20
N THR A 207 5.28 27.01 -2.70
CA THR A 207 6.28 26.20 -2.00
C THR A 207 7.05 25.30 -2.95
N ASN A 208 8.19 24.83 -2.47
CA ASN A 208 8.94 23.74 -3.10
C ASN A 208 8.10 22.45 -3.16
N TYR A 209 8.48 21.55 -4.07
CA TYR A 209 7.89 20.22 -4.17
C TYR A 209 8.12 19.47 -2.86
N VAL A 210 7.05 18.88 -2.34
CA VAL A 210 7.08 18.06 -1.13
C VAL A 210 6.58 16.68 -1.49
N GLU A 211 7.46 15.69 -1.36
CA GLU A 211 7.14 14.27 -1.55
C GLU A 211 6.12 13.80 -0.52
N ASN A 212 6.45 13.98 0.77
CA ASN A 212 5.62 13.60 1.90
C ASN A 212 5.14 14.83 2.68
N ASN A 213 3.85 15.16 2.55
CA ASN A 213 3.26 16.27 3.27
C ASN A 213 2.83 15.83 4.68
N VAL A 214 3.56 16.29 5.70
CA VAL A 214 3.36 15.92 7.11
C VAL A 214 1.97 16.34 7.63
N ASP A 215 1.38 17.42 7.12
CA ASP A 215 0.03 17.82 7.53
C ASP A 215 -1.03 16.84 7.03
N ILE A 216 -0.83 16.26 5.83
CA ILE A 216 -1.70 15.19 5.32
C ILE A 216 -1.57 13.96 6.23
N TYR A 217 -0.34 13.54 6.50
CA TYR A 217 -0.05 12.41 7.39
C TYR A 217 -0.72 12.60 8.75
N ASN A 218 -0.53 13.75 9.39
CA ASN A 218 -1.09 14.06 10.70
C ASN A 218 -2.62 14.02 10.70
N ARG A 219 -3.29 14.48 9.63
CA ARG A 219 -4.76 14.42 9.53
C ARG A 219 -5.28 12.99 9.37
N PHE A 220 -4.58 12.13 8.62
CA PHE A 220 -4.92 10.71 8.49
C PHE A 220 -4.64 9.93 9.78
N ALA A 221 -3.53 10.23 10.46
CA ALA A 221 -3.23 9.67 11.77
C ALA A 221 -4.30 10.09 12.80
N ALA A 222 -4.65 11.37 12.83
CA ALA A 222 -5.63 11.93 13.77
C ALA A 222 -7.07 11.50 13.49
N SER A 223 -7.40 11.04 12.28
CA SER A 223 -8.70 10.45 11.97
C SER A 223 -8.81 8.97 12.36
N GLY A 224 -7.68 8.32 12.65
CA GLY A 224 -7.58 6.90 12.96
C GLY A 224 -7.42 6.00 11.72
N ASP A 225 -7.40 6.57 10.51
CA ASP A 225 -7.46 5.86 9.22
C ASP A 225 -6.34 4.81 9.08
N ILE A 226 -5.14 5.10 9.61
CA ILE A 226 -3.96 4.22 9.55
C ILE A 226 -4.23 2.85 10.19
N MET A 227 -5.08 2.82 11.22
CA MET A 227 -5.39 1.60 11.96
C MET A 227 -6.60 0.85 11.44
N HIS A 228 -7.30 1.36 10.43
CA HIS A 228 -8.40 0.64 9.80
C HIS A 228 -7.88 -0.53 8.96
N SER A 229 -8.70 -1.59 8.83
CA SER A 229 -8.42 -2.71 7.95
C SER A 229 -9.17 -2.57 6.63
N THR A 230 -8.48 -2.82 5.51
CA THR A 230 -9.08 -2.86 4.18
C THR A 230 -9.28 -4.28 3.64
N VAL A 231 -9.15 -5.30 4.50
CA VAL A 231 -9.34 -6.71 4.14
C VAL A 231 -10.70 -6.96 3.48
N SER A 232 -11.78 -6.41 4.03
CA SER A 232 -13.12 -6.62 3.46
C SER A 232 -13.28 -6.06 2.05
N GLN A 233 -12.50 -5.03 1.70
CA GLN A 233 -12.46 -4.42 0.38
C GLN A 233 -11.68 -5.32 -0.58
N VAL A 234 -10.56 -5.91 -0.13
CA VAL A 234 -9.81 -6.92 -0.89
C VAL A 234 -10.67 -8.15 -1.18
N GLU A 235 -11.37 -8.67 -0.17
CA GLU A 235 -12.30 -9.81 -0.30
C GLU A 235 -13.44 -9.48 -1.28
N PHE A 236 -14.07 -8.30 -1.13
CA PHE A 236 -15.11 -7.83 -2.06
C PHE A 236 -14.63 -7.80 -3.51
N LEU A 237 -13.40 -7.35 -3.76
CA LEU A 237 -12.84 -7.27 -5.11
C LEU A 237 -12.61 -8.66 -5.71
N LEU A 238 -12.06 -9.59 -4.94
CA LEU A 238 -11.87 -10.98 -5.37
C LEU A 238 -13.21 -11.67 -5.68
N ASP A 239 -14.24 -11.43 -4.86
CA ASP A 239 -15.60 -11.96 -5.05
C ASP A 239 -16.34 -11.31 -6.23
N ASN A 240 -15.88 -10.16 -6.72
CA ASN A 240 -16.40 -9.49 -7.92
C ASN A 240 -15.44 -9.67 -9.12
N ASP A 241 -14.64 -10.73 -9.11
CA ASP A 241 -13.72 -11.11 -10.19
C ASP A 241 -12.72 -10.00 -10.59
N ILE A 242 -12.33 -9.13 -9.64
CA ILE A 242 -11.24 -8.17 -9.83
C ILE A 242 -9.94 -8.79 -9.34
N PRO A 243 -8.98 -9.11 -10.23
CA PRO A 243 -7.71 -9.70 -9.83
C PRO A 243 -6.82 -8.72 -9.06
N ILE A 244 -6.06 -9.25 -8.11
CA ILE A 244 -5.15 -8.50 -7.25
C ILE A 244 -3.78 -9.17 -7.22
N LEU A 245 -2.75 -8.39 -7.53
CA LEU A 245 -1.35 -8.74 -7.33
C LEU A 245 -0.83 -8.09 -6.05
N PHE A 246 -0.34 -8.88 -5.12
CA PHE A 246 0.50 -8.41 -4.02
C PHE A 246 1.96 -8.69 -4.32
N PHE A 247 2.85 -7.77 -3.97
CA PHE A 247 4.28 -8.01 -4.02
C PHE A 247 5.01 -7.30 -2.88
N VAL A 248 6.17 -7.82 -2.49
CA VAL A 248 6.92 -7.29 -1.34
C VAL A 248 8.40 -7.63 -1.45
N GLY A 249 9.27 -6.76 -0.93
CA GLY A 249 10.69 -7.02 -0.78
C GLY A 249 10.99 -7.82 0.49
N ASP A 250 11.93 -8.76 0.44
CA ASP A 250 12.32 -9.56 1.59
C ASP A 250 13.07 -8.79 2.70
N ALA A 251 13.57 -7.58 2.41
CA ALA A 251 14.26 -6.67 3.33
C ALA A 251 13.36 -5.55 3.91
N ASP A 252 12.10 -5.49 3.50
CA ASP A 252 11.10 -4.56 4.03
C ASP A 252 10.67 -4.99 5.44
N PHE A 253 10.86 -4.12 6.45
CA PHE A 253 10.38 -4.37 7.80
C PHE A 253 8.96 -3.82 8.02
N ILE A 254 8.72 -2.56 7.64
CA ILE A 254 7.46 -1.85 7.94
C ILE A 254 6.24 -2.52 7.30
N CYS A 255 6.38 -3.08 6.10
CA CYS A 255 5.33 -3.84 5.42
C CYS A 255 5.80 -5.25 5.03
N ASN A 256 6.45 -5.91 6.00
CA ASN A 256 7.20 -7.13 5.75
C ASN A 256 6.43 -8.30 5.11
N TRP A 257 7.21 -9.19 4.47
CA TRP A 257 6.69 -10.34 3.73
C TRP A 257 6.01 -11.41 4.59
N ILE A 258 6.29 -11.47 5.89
CA ILE A 258 5.65 -12.43 6.81
C ILE A 258 4.22 -11.95 7.10
N GLY A 259 4.05 -10.71 7.53
CA GLY A 259 2.74 -10.11 7.81
C GLY A 259 1.85 -10.04 6.59
N SER A 260 2.40 -9.64 5.45
CA SER A 260 1.64 -9.64 4.19
C SER A 260 1.27 -11.06 3.74
N ASN A 261 2.13 -12.07 3.93
CA ASN A 261 1.75 -13.46 3.65
C ASN A 261 0.59 -13.94 4.56
N GLU A 262 0.69 -13.72 5.87
CA GLU A 262 -0.36 -14.08 6.83
C GLU A 262 -1.67 -13.36 6.52
N MET A 263 -1.62 -12.09 6.12
CA MET A 263 -2.79 -11.31 5.71
C MET A 263 -3.46 -11.93 4.49
N ILE A 264 -2.70 -12.27 3.46
CA ILE A 264 -3.22 -12.86 2.23
C ILE A 264 -3.83 -14.25 2.49
N GLU A 265 -3.23 -15.06 3.36
CA GLU A 265 -3.76 -16.38 3.75
C GLU A 265 -5.06 -16.29 4.56
N SER A 266 -5.26 -15.16 5.25
CA SER A 266 -6.46 -14.90 6.05
C SER A 266 -7.67 -14.44 5.23
N LEU A 267 -7.47 -13.99 3.98
CA LEU A 267 -8.54 -13.48 3.11
C LEU A 267 -9.63 -14.53 2.89
N LYS A 268 -10.89 -14.14 3.09
CA LYS A 268 -12.06 -14.97 2.81
C LYS A 268 -12.56 -14.69 1.40
N TRP A 269 -12.30 -15.64 0.51
CA TRP A 269 -12.73 -15.57 -0.88
C TRP A 269 -12.86 -16.99 -1.45
N ARG A 270 -13.53 -17.12 -2.60
CA ARG A 270 -13.85 -18.40 -3.25
C ARG A 270 -12.71 -19.43 -3.32
N CYS A 271 -11.48 -18.99 -3.60
CA CYS A 271 -10.33 -19.88 -3.77
C CYS A 271 -9.32 -19.83 -2.61
N GLN A 272 -9.72 -19.38 -1.40
CA GLN A 272 -8.84 -19.31 -0.23
C GLN A 272 -8.12 -20.64 0.05
N GLN A 273 -8.85 -21.75 0.09
CA GLN A 273 -8.27 -23.06 0.39
C GLN A 273 -7.27 -23.50 -0.70
N GLU A 274 -7.57 -23.23 -1.97
CA GLU A 274 -6.67 -23.51 -3.10
C GLU A 274 -5.38 -22.69 -2.99
N PHE A 275 -5.49 -21.40 -2.64
CA PHE A 275 -4.34 -20.52 -2.44
C PHE A 275 -3.49 -20.93 -1.24
N ASN A 276 -4.10 -21.27 -0.10
CA ASN A 276 -3.38 -21.68 1.11
C ASN A 276 -2.70 -23.04 0.94
N ASN A 277 -3.23 -23.92 0.10
CA ASN A 277 -2.60 -25.20 -0.25
C ASN A 277 -1.52 -25.07 -1.33
N ALA A 278 -1.52 -23.98 -2.10
CA ALA A 278 -0.52 -23.74 -3.13
C ALA A 278 0.84 -23.39 -2.51
N LYS A 279 1.89 -24.02 -3.01
CA LYS A 279 3.27 -23.72 -2.60
C LYS A 279 3.83 -22.56 -3.40
N PHE A 280 4.65 -21.74 -2.77
CA PHE A 280 5.53 -20.81 -3.48
C PHE A 280 6.36 -21.56 -4.52
N GLN A 281 6.46 -20.96 -5.70
CA GLN A 281 7.29 -21.44 -6.79
C GLN A 281 8.48 -20.50 -6.97
N ASP A 282 9.64 -21.05 -7.30
CA ASP A 282 10.80 -20.25 -7.71
C ASP A 282 10.43 -19.34 -8.88
N TRP A 283 10.62 -18.04 -8.70
CA TRP A 283 10.47 -17.08 -9.78
C TRP A 283 11.84 -16.69 -10.32
N LYS A 284 12.03 -16.94 -11.61
CA LYS A 284 13.28 -16.66 -12.32
C LYS A 284 13.07 -15.64 -13.42
N VAL A 285 14.03 -14.73 -13.55
CA VAL A 285 14.16 -13.79 -14.68
C VAL A 285 15.54 -13.99 -15.27
N ASP A 286 15.61 -14.23 -16.58
CA ASP A 286 16.86 -14.53 -17.30
C ASP A 286 17.69 -15.66 -16.66
N GLY A 287 17.01 -16.69 -16.15
CA GLY A 287 17.63 -17.85 -15.49
C GLY A 287 18.04 -17.65 -14.04
N LEU A 288 18.03 -16.43 -13.52
CA LEU A 288 18.37 -16.10 -12.13
C LEU A 288 17.13 -16.16 -11.24
N LYS A 289 17.24 -16.78 -10.04
CA LYS A 289 16.18 -16.71 -9.03
C LYS A 289 16.14 -15.31 -8.44
N VAL A 290 15.04 -14.61 -8.68
CA VAL A 290 14.83 -13.21 -8.24
C VAL A 290 13.81 -13.10 -7.12
N GLY A 291 13.11 -14.20 -6.84
CA GLY A 291 12.11 -14.25 -5.80
C GLY A 291 11.34 -15.56 -5.83
N GLU A 292 10.19 -15.53 -5.18
CA GLU A 292 9.23 -16.62 -5.13
C GLU A 292 7.83 -16.07 -5.37
N ILE A 293 7.00 -16.85 -6.06
CA ILE A 293 5.65 -16.42 -6.42
C ILE A 293 4.63 -17.52 -6.14
N ARG A 294 3.50 -17.14 -5.55
CA ARG A 294 2.32 -18.00 -5.37
C ARG A 294 1.17 -17.40 -6.17
N LYS A 295 0.56 -18.19 -7.04
CA LYS A 295 -0.46 -17.73 -8.00
C LYS A 295 -1.65 -18.69 -7.97
N VAL A 296 -2.84 -18.18 -7.64
CA VAL A 296 -4.09 -18.92 -7.80
C VAL A 296 -5.14 -17.97 -8.34
N LYS A 297 -5.64 -18.24 -9.56
CA LYS A 297 -6.71 -17.47 -10.20
C LYS A 297 -6.45 -15.96 -10.11
N ASN A 298 -7.38 -15.23 -9.50
CA ASN A 298 -7.41 -13.78 -9.37
C ASN A 298 -6.45 -13.24 -8.29
N LEU A 299 -5.67 -14.08 -7.60
CA LEU A 299 -4.78 -13.65 -6.53
C LEU A 299 -3.35 -14.16 -6.74
N TRP A 300 -2.42 -13.22 -6.91
CA TRP A 300 -0.97 -13.50 -7.01
C TRP A 300 -0.24 -12.81 -5.86
N TYR A 301 0.77 -13.48 -5.31
CA TYR A 301 1.67 -12.93 -4.30
C TYR A 301 3.13 -13.23 -4.66
N ALA A 302 3.93 -12.17 -4.83
CA ALA A 302 5.34 -12.26 -5.19
C ALA A 302 6.25 -11.69 -4.10
N LYS A 303 7.15 -12.52 -3.58
CA LYS A 303 8.23 -12.10 -2.69
C LYS A 303 9.50 -11.89 -3.50
N PHE A 304 10.00 -10.65 -3.55
CA PHE A 304 11.25 -10.30 -4.19
C PHE A 304 12.43 -10.54 -3.25
N PHE A 305 13.44 -11.24 -3.74
CA PHE A 305 14.68 -11.42 -2.97
C PHE A 305 15.60 -10.24 -3.17
N ARG A 306 16.28 -9.78 -2.11
CA ARG A 306 17.19 -8.64 -2.17
C ARG A 306 16.51 -7.32 -2.54
N SER A 307 15.29 -7.13 -2.06
CA SER A 307 14.54 -5.86 -2.22
C SER A 307 14.04 -5.33 -0.89
N SER A 308 14.12 -4.02 -0.75
CA SER A 308 13.50 -3.17 0.26
C SER A 308 12.00 -3.00 0.02
N HIS A 309 11.38 -2.09 0.75
CA HIS A 309 10.04 -1.57 0.52
C HIS A 309 9.84 -1.10 -0.94
N PHE A 310 10.86 -0.48 -1.54
CA PHE A 310 10.81 0.10 -2.88
C PHE A 310 11.28 -0.91 -3.94
N VAL A 311 10.53 -1.99 -4.12
CA VAL A 311 10.87 -3.08 -5.06
C VAL A 311 11.24 -2.58 -6.47
N PRO A 312 10.50 -1.65 -7.10
CA PRO A 312 10.86 -1.14 -8.44
C PRO A 312 12.17 -0.35 -8.47
N HIS A 313 12.56 0.29 -7.37
CA HIS A 313 13.85 0.98 -7.26
C HIS A 313 15.00 -0.01 -7.22
N ASP A 314 14.88 -1.06 -6.39
CA ASP A 314 15.99 -2.00 -6.17
C ASP A 314 16.14 -3.01 -7.31
N GLN A 315 15.02 -3.41 -7.92
CA GLN A 315 14.99 -4.41 -8.98
C GLN A 315 14.09 -3.98 -10.15
N PRO A 316 14.42 -2.88 -10.84
CA PRO A 316 13.55 -2.29 -11.87
C PRO A 316 13.23 -3.26 -13.00
N ARG A 317 14.22 -4.06 -13.44
CA ARG A 317 14.02 -5.08 -14.48
C ARG A 317 13.02 -6.15 -14.03
N ASN A 318 13.17 -6.68 -12.82
CA ASN A 318 12.36 -7.79 -12.34
C ASN A 318 10.94 -7.30 -11.99
N ALA A 319 10.81 -6.12 -11.40
CA ALA A 319 9.53 -5.46 -11.17
C ALA A 319 8.77 -5.25 -12.49
N PHE A 320 9.45 -4.79 -13.55
CA PHE A 320 8.85 -4.64 -14.88
C PHE A 320 8.43 -5.98 -15.50
N VAL A 321 9.21 -7.04 -15.31
CA VAL A 321 8.83 -8.38 -15.77
C VAL A 321 7.58 -8.87 -15.04
N LEU A 322 7.50 -8.71 -13.72
CA LEU A 322 6.30 -9.06 -12.96
C LEU A 322 5.08 -8.24 -13.42
N PHE A 323 5.25 -6.93 -13.61
CA PHE A 323 4.20 -6.05 -14.10
C PHE A 323 3.65 -6.54 -15.45
N LYS A 324 4.51 -6.82 -16.42
CA LYS A 324 4.08 -7.35 -17.72
C LYS A 324 3.40 -8.72 -17.59
N MET A 325 4.01 -9.64 -16.84
CA MET A 325 3.44 -10.96 -16.58
C MET A 325 2.04 -10.84 -15.98
N TRP A 326 1.80 -9.87 -15.12
CA TRP A 326 0.49 -9.61 -14.56
C TRP A 326 -0.45 -9.01 -15.59
N THR A 327 -0.12 -7.88 -16.21
CA THR A 327 -1.05 -7.17 -17.10
C THR A 327 -1.37 -7.91 -18.38
N GLU A 328 -0.49 -8.80 -18.85
CA GLU A 328 -0.65 -9.54 -20.11
C GLU A 328 -1.31 -10.93 -19.94
N ASN A 329 -1.41 -11.46 -18.71
CA ASN A 329 -1.94 -12.82 -18.45
C ASN A 329 -3.21 -12.86 -17.61
N LEU A 330 -3.94 -11.74 -17.51
CA LEU A 330 -5.28 -11.70 -16.92
C LEU A 330 -6.26 -12.26 -17.94
N ASN A 331 -6.50 -13.57 -17.87
CA ASN A 331 -7.49 -14.27 -18.69
C ASN A 331 -8.84 -14.34 -17.97
#